data_AF-A0A3E1YBC4-F1
#
_entry.id   AF-A0A3E1YBC4-F1
#
_cell.length_a   1.000
_cell.length_b   1.000
_cell.length_c   1.000
_cell.angle_alpha   90.00
_cell.angle_beta   90.00
_cell.angle_gamma   90.00
#
_symmetry.space_group_name_H-M   'P 1'
#
loop_
_entity.id
_entity.type
_entity.pdbx_description
1 polymer ?
#
loop_
_entity_poly.entity_id
_entity_poly.type
_entity_poly.pdbx_seq_one_letter_code
_entity_poly.pdbx_strand_id
1 'polypeptide(L)'
;MTKQLYLAILLLSCATTVLAQNKELYKAKDLTSENQFSSNIEGPNFDKTGNLYIVNFQHDGTIGKINPTTGAGEIFVTLPDGSVANGVHFNSKSTMLLPDFKGHNVLAVDMKTKQVSVYVYSNQFNQPNDLCINRKDQIFASDPKWASNSGQIWRIDTNRIPVLLETDMGTTNGIELSPNEKILYVNESVQRKIWKYEVDEKGNISNKQLFAEFPDFGFDGMKCDKAGNLYVARWGKGVIAVLTPDGKLLREIPLKGKQCSNLVFGGKDGKTVFVTLQDRKAVETFRVAIAGKKF
;
A
#
# COMPACT_ATOMS: atom_id res chain seq x y z
N MET A 1 -40.65 44.33 18.84
CA MET A 1 -40.23 43.77 17.54
C MET A 1 -38.76 43.41 17.63
N THR A 2 -38.47 42.10 17.67
CA THR A 2 -37.74 41.31 16.65
C THR A 2 -36.29 40.97 17.08
N LYS A 3 -36.12 39.79 17.68
CA LYS A 3 -34.86 39.03 17.73
C LYS A 3 -35.16 37.57 18.09
N GLN A 4 -35.35 36.71 17.08
CA GLN A 4 -35.19 35.25 17.16
C GLN A 4 -35.52 34.62 15.81
N LEU A 5 -34.57 34.57 14.87
CA LEU A 5 -34.69 33.67 13.70
C LEU A 5 -33.35 33.47 12.94
N TYR A 6 -32.27 33.04 13.58
CA TYR A 6 -31.02 32.74 12.85
C TYR A 6 -30.23 31.52 13.35
N LEU A 7 -30.87 30.53 14.01
CA LEU A 7 -30.14 29.33 14.49
C LEU A 7 -30.63 27.99 13.92
N ALA A 8 -31.69 27.95 13.12
CA ALA A 8 -32.27 26.68 12.63
C ALA A 8 -31.73 26.22 11.25
N ILE A 9 -31.07 27.08 10.48
CA ILE A 9 -30.70 26.78 9.07
C ILE A 9 -29.33 26.10 8.95
N LEU A 10 -28.40 26.31 9.89
CA LEU A 10 -27.05 25.72 9.83
C LEU A 10 -27.02 24.22 10.19
N LEU A 11 -27.93 23.76 11.05
CA LEU A 11 -27.97 22.35 11.49
C LEU A 11 -28.58 21.42 10.43
N LEU A 12 -29.56 21.90 9.64
CA LEU A 12 -30.18 21.12 8.58
C LEU A 12 -29.24 20.90 7.38
N SER A 13 -28.37 21.86 7.05
CA SER A 13 -27.38 21.71 5.96
C SER A 13 -26.23 20.76 6.30
N CYS A 14 -25.84 20.68 7.57
CA CYS A 14 -24.85 19.69 8.04
C CYS A 14 -25.41 18.26 8.07
N ALA A 15 -26.68 18.08 8.46
CA ALA A 15 -27.29 16.75 8.51
C ALA A 15 -27.48 16.12 7.11
N THR A 16 -27.86 16.92 6.11
CA THR A 16 -28.05 16.44 4.73
C THR A 16 -26.73 16.11 4.04
N THR A 17 -25.65 16.85 4.31
CA THR A 17 -24.30 16.60 3.76
C THR A 17 -23.65 15.35 4.36
N VAL A 18 -23.83 15.08 5.66
CA VAL A 18 -23.35 13.84 6.31
C VAL A 18 -24.10 12.60 5.80
N LEU A 19 -25.42 12.70 5.61
CA LEU A 19 -26.23 11.61 5.04
C LEU A 19 -25.89 11.32 3.57
N ALA A 20 -25.56 12.34 2.77
CA ALA A 20 -25.12 12.17 1.38
C ALA A 20 -23.71 11.56 1.30
N GLN A 21 -22.76 11.95 2.16
CA GLN A 21 -21.42 11.34 2.24
C GLN A 21 -21.46 9.84 2.55
N ASN A 22 -22.44 9.39 3.33
CA ASN A 22 -22.59 7.97 3.67
C ASN A 22 -23.03 7.07 2.51
N LYS A 23 -23.71 7.61 1.47
CA LYS A 23 -24.21 6.80 0.34
C LYS A 23 -23.14 6.36 -0.66
N GLU A 24 -21.97 6.99 -0.64
CA GLU A 24 -20.85 6.75 -1.58
C GLU A 24 -19.68 5.97 -0.96
N LEU A 25 -19.75 5.63 0.33
CA LEU A 25 -18.70 4.85 0.96
C LEU A 25 -18.64 3.42 0.41
N TYR A 26 -17.41 2.91 0.28
CA TYR A 26 -17.11 1.53 -0.08
C TYR A 26 -17.65 1.11 -1.46
N LYS A 27 -17.84 2.06 -2.37
CA LYS A 27 -18.21 1.82 -3.76
C LYS A 27 -17.03 2.15 -4.67
N ALA A 28 -16.52 1.14 -5.37
CA ALA A 28 -15.42 1.29 -6.28
C ALA A 28 -15.85 2.00 -7.58
N LYS A 29 -15.00 2.89 -8.07
CA LYS A 29 -15.12 3.57 -9.36
C LYS A 29 -13.75 3.69 -10.01
N ASP A 30 -13.74 3.80 -11.33
CA ASP A 30 -12.49 3.95 -12.07
C ASP A 30 -11.89 5.33 -11.79
N LEU A 31 -10.59 5.38 -11.56
CA LEU A 31 -9.81 6.62 -11.59
C LEU A 31 -9.17 6.79 -12.96
N THR A 32 -8.51 5.74 -13.45
CA THR A 32 -7.82 5.76 -14.75
C THR A 32 -8.60 4.96 -15.78
N SER A 33 -8.33 5.24 -17.06
CA SER A 33 -8.71 4.32 -18.14
C SER A 33 -7.95 2.99 -18.01
N GLU A 34 -8.49 1.95 -18.64
CA GLU A 34 -7.81 0.65 -18.76
C GLU A 34 -6.55 0.75 -19.63
N ASN A 35 -5.60 -0.18 -19.41
CA ASN A 35 -4.35 -0.28 -20.18
C ASN A 35 -3.44 0.95 -20.12
N GLN A 36 -3.52 1.74 -19.04
CA GLN A 36 -2.54 2.82 -18.80
C GLN A 36 -1.21 2.31 -18.24
N PHE A 37 -1.19 1.10 -17.70
CA PHE A 37 -0.02 0.50 -17.05
C PHE A 37 0.36 -0.82 -17.75
N SER A 38 1.50 -1.39 -17.38
CA SER A 38 1.79 -2.79 -17.71
C SER A 38 1.00 -3.75 -16.81
N SER A 39 1.13 -5.06 -17.03
CA SER A 39 0.57 -6.08 -16.14
C SER A 39 1.24 -6.13 -14.76
N ASN A 40 2.37 -5.43 -14.56
CA ASN A 40 3.07 -5.34 -13.27
C ASN A 40 2.68 -4.07 -12.49
N ILE A 41 1.53 -3.44 -12.78
CA ILE A 41 1.05 -2.31 -11.98
C ILE A 41 0.92 -2.70 -10.49
N GLU A 42 1.51 -1.88 -9.62
CA GLU A 42 1.70 -2.22 -8.21
C GLU A 42 1.95 -0.98 -7.34
N GLY A 43 2.04 -1.18 -6.03
CA GLY A 43 2.51 -0.28 -4.97
C GLY A 43 2.27 1.21 -5.19
N PRO A 44 1.00 1.66 -5.26
CA PRO A 44 0.68 3.08 -5.35
C PRO A 44 1.06 3.79 -4.04
N ASN A 45 1.55 5.03 -4.13
CA ASN A 45 1.83 5.82 -2.93
C ASN A 45 1.79 7.33 -3.18
N PHE A 46 1.58 8.08 -2.10
CA PHE A 46 1.53 9.54 -2.14
C PHE A 46 2.82 10.16 -1.61
N ASP A 47 3.30 11.21 -2.29
CA ASP A 47 4.26 12.11 -1.68
C ASP A 47 3.59 13.04 -0.65
N LYS A 48 4.40 13.81 0.09
CA LYS A 48 3.90 14.76 1.11
C LYS A 48 3.06 15.91 0.55
N THR A 49 3.10 16.15 -0.76
CA THR A 49 2.33 17.21 -1.43
C THR A 49 1.03 16.69 -2.02
N GLY A 50 0.76 15.39 -1.91
CA GLY A 50 -0.46 14.75 -2.40
C GLY A 50 -0.40 14.31 -3.86
N ASN A 51 0.78 14.20 -4.47
CA ASN A 51 0.93 13.57 -5.78
C ASN A 51 0.93 12.04 -5.64
N LEU A 52 0.17 11.35 -6.49
CA LEU A 52 0.12 9.89 -6.55
C LEU A 52 1.20 9.36 -7.50
N TYR A 53 1.95 8.37 -7.06
CA TYR A 53 2.97 7.68 -7.83
C TYR A 53 2.70 6.18 -7.83
N ILE A 54 2.90 5.53 -8.98
CA ILE A 54 2.60 4.11 -9.18
C ILE A 54 3.67 3.52 -10.10
N VAL A 55 4.12 2.29 -9.83
CA VAL A 55 5.11 1.61 -10.68
C VAL A 55 4.49 1.13 -12.01
N ASN A 56 5.33 0.97 -13.01
CA ASN A 56 5.06 0.33 -14.29
C ASN A 56 3.96 1.03 -15.13
N PHE A 57 4.03 2.36 -15.18
CA PHE A 57 3.16 3.19 -16.02
C PHE A 57 3.56 3.06 -17.50
N GLN A 58 2.58 2.77 -18.36
CA GLN A 58 2.74 2.39 -19.77
C GLN A 58 3.52 1.09 -20.02
N HIS A 59 4.71 0.92 -19.44
CA HIS A 59 5.54 -0.27 -19.55
C HIS A 59 6.34 -0.54 -18.27
N ASP A 60 6.91 -1.74 -18.16
CA ASP A 60 7.76 -2.11 -17.01
C ASP A 60 8.97 -1.19 -16.88
N GLY A 61 9.42 -0.99 -15.64
CA GLY A 61 10.63 -0.22 -15.34
C GLY A 61 10.41 1.30 -15.32
N THR A 62 9.17 1.77 -15.25
CA THR A 62 8.85 3.19 -15.11
C THR A 62 8.13 3.48 -13.81
N ILE A 63 8.17 4.72 -13.36
CA ILE A 63 7.27 5.23 -12.31
C ILE A 63 6.37 6.28 -12.95
N GLY A 64 5.05 6.12 -12.85
CA GLY A 64 4.09 7.12 -13.27
C GLY A 64 3.80 8.13 -12.16
N LYS A 65 3.62 9.41 -12.53
CA LYS A 65 2.97 10.42 -11.68
C LYS A 65 1.54 10.60 -12.17
N ILE A 66 0.57 10.25 -11.32
CA ILE A 66 -0.85 10.19 -11.67
C ILE A 66 -1.59 11.32 -10.95
N ASN A 67 -2.48 12.00 -11.66
CA ASN A 67 -3.41 12.94 -11.06
C ASN A 67 -4.48 12.14 -10.29
N PRO A 68 -4.59 12.29 -8.96
CA PRO A 68 -5.49 11.48 -8.14
C PRO A 68 -6.98 11.85 -8.29
N THR A 69 -7.30 12.84 -9.13
CA THR A 69 -8.68 13.28 -9.41
C THR A 69 -9.11 12.91 -10.83
N THR A 70 -8.24 13.13 -11.82
CA THR A 70 -8.57 12.92 -13.23
C THR A 70 -8.07 11.60 -13.80
N GLY A 71 -7.12 10.93 -13.11
CA GLY A 71 -6.45 9.73 -13.61
C GLY A 71 -5.51 9.96 -14.79
N ALA A 72 -5.27 11.21 -15.20
CA ALA A 72 -4.23 11.53 -16.17
C ALA A 72 -2.85 11.28 -15.56
N GLY A 73 -1.92 10.71 -16.33
CA GLY A 73 -0.59 10.38 -15.85
C GLY A 73 0.51 10.64 -16.86
N GLU A 74 1.73 10.77 -16.35
CA GLU A 74 2.97 10.90 -17.14
C GLU A 74 4.06 10.01 -16.54
N ILE A 75 5.04 9.61 -17.35
CA ILE A 75 6.24 8.95 -16.84
C ILE A 75 7.04 9.98 -16.03
N PHE A 76 7.22 9.70 -14.74
CA PHE A 76 8.03 10.52 -13.84
C PHE A 76 9.52 10.22 -13.98
N VAL A 77 9.88 8.93 -13.91
CA VAL A 77 11.25 8.42 -14.06
C VAL A 77 11.21 7.05 -14.74
N THR A 78 12.23 6.77 -15.55
CA THR A 78 12.53 5.45 -16.09
C THR A 78 13.73 4.88 -15.34
N LEU A 79 13.61 3.64 -14.88
CA LEU A 79 14.65 2.95 -14.12
C LEU A 79 15.75 2.43 -15.06
N PRO A 80 16.95 2.12 -14.54
CA PRO A 80 18.00 1.48 -15.32
C PRO A 80 17.55 0.16 -15.93
N ASP A 81 18.12 -0.18 -17.09
CA ASP A 81 17.82 -1.43 -17.80
C ASP A 81 17.95 -2.65 -16.87
N GLY A 82 16.95 -3.53 -16.94
CA GLY A 82 16.86 -4.73 -16.09
C GLY A 82 16.21 -4.51 -14.73
N SER A 83 16.01 -3.27 -14.28
CA SER A 83 15.32 -2.96 -13.01
C SER A 83 13.81 -2.92 -13.21
N VAL A 84 13.05 -3.51 -12.29
CA VAL A 84 11.58 -3.37 -12.24
C VAL A 84 11.16 -3.21 -10.79
N ALA A 85 10.67 -2.02 -10.46
CA ALA A 85 10.14 -1.75 -9.13
C ALA A 85 8.77 -2.38 -8.92
N ASN A 86 8.51 -2.88 -7.71
CA ASN A 86 7.23 -3.45 -7.29
C ASN A 86 6.46 -2.57 -6.29
N GLY A 87 6.96 -1.38 -5.98
CA GLY A 87 6.18 -0.39 -5.27
C GLY A 87 6.87 0.96 -5.12
N VAL A 88 6.10 1.95 -4.66
CA VAL A 88 6.61 3.29 -4.34
C VAL A 88 6.48 3.54 -2.86
N HIS A 89 7.55 4.05 -2.23
CA HIS A 89 7.54 4.43 -0.82
C HIS A 89 8.31 5.72 -0.60
N PHE A 90 7.98 6.46 0.46
CA PHE A 90 8.66 7.71 0.81
C PHE A 90 9.10 7.68 2.26
N ASN A 91 10.37 7.97 2.51
CA ASN A 91 10.89 8.20 3.86
C ASN A 91 10.59 9.62 4.36
N SER A 92 10.97 9.93 5.60
CA SER A 92 10.76 11.26 6.20
C SER A 92 11.47 12.40 5.46
N LYS A 93 12.49 12.11 4.65
CA LYS A 93 13.22 13.07 3.81
C LYS A 93 12.63 13.23 2.41
N SER A 94 11.49 12.59 2.13
CA SER A 94 10.84 12.56 0.82
C SER A 94 11.69 11.91 -0.28
N THR A 95 12.66 11.06 0.07
CA THR A 95 13.32 10.18 -0.90
C THR A 95 12.33 9.10 -1.31
N MET A 96 12.15 8.93 -2.62
CA MET A 96 11.37 7.81 -3.16
C MET A 96 12.22 6.54 -3.10
N LEU A 97 11.67 5.49 -2.50
CA LEU A 97 12.27 4.18 -2.34
C LEU A 97 11.44 3.15 -3.11
N LEU A 98 12.13 2.29 -3.84
CA LEU A 98 11.52 1.35 -4.79
C LEU A 98 12.11 -0.04 -4.55
N PRO A 99 11.36 -1.02 -4.01
CA PRO A 99 11.82 -2.40 -4.00
C PRO A 99 11.91 -2.92 -5.44
N ASP A 100 13.12 -3.25 -5.88
CA ASP A 100 13.44 -3.72 -7.24
C ASP A 100 13.62 -5.23 -7.21
N PHE A 101 12.58 -5.93 -7.65
CA PHE A 101 12.50 -7.38 -7.53
C PHE A 101 13.43 -8.10 -8.51
N LYS A 102 13.78 -7.48 -9.64
CA LYS A 102 14.74 -8.04 -10.61
C LYS A 102 16.18 -7.73 -10.23
N GLY A 103 16.44 -6.53 -9.70
CA GLY A 103 17.78 -6.13 -9.30
C GLY A 103 18.20 -6.58 -7.90
N HIS A 104 17.34 -7.31 -7.17
CA HIS A 104 17.60 -7.80 -5.81
C HIS A 104 18.06 -6.68 -4.86
N ASN A 105 17.40 -5.52 -4.92
CA ASN A 105 17.80 -4.34 -4.18
C ASN A 105 16.60 -3.44 -3.85
N VAL A 106 16.85 -2.38 -3.10
CA VAL A 106 15.95 -1.22 -3.04
C VAL A 106 16.66 -0.06 -3.71
N LEU A 107 16.00 0.58 -4.68
CA LEU A 107 16.47 1.79 -5.32
C LEU A 107 16.00 3.02 -4.56
N ALA A 108 16.76 4.12 -4.68
CA ALA A 108 16.37 5.45 -4.28
C ALA A 108 16.33 6.38 -5.49
N VAL A 109 15.30 7.23 -5.54
CA VAL A 109 15.19 8.30 -6.53
C VAL A 109 15.26 9.66 -5.84
N ASP A 110 16.17 10.51 -6.31
CA ASP A 110 16.16 11.93 -5.96
C ASP A 110 14.98 12.62 -6.65
N MET A 111 14.04 13.15 -5.88
CA MET A 111 12.80 13.70 -6.42
C MET A 111 12.96 14.98 -7.24
N LYS A 112 14.12 15.66 -7.16
CA LYS A 112 14.41 16.87 -7.92
C LYS A 112 15.16 16.55 -9.20
N THR A 113 16.24 15.78 -9.10
CA THR A 113 17.12 15.47 -10.24
C THR A 113 16.65 14.25 -11.02
N LYS A 114 15.74 13.45 -10.44
CA LYS A 114 15.29 12.14 -10.95
C LYS A 114 16.41 11.11 -11.06
N GLN A 115 17.56 11.36 -10.43
CA GLN A 115 18.66 10.41 -10.40
C GLN A 115 18.25 9.16 -9.61
N VAL A 116 18.46 7.99 -10.22
CA VAL A 116 18.23 6.69 -9.60
C VAL A 116 19.57 6.16 -9.07
N SER A 117 19.56 5.61 -7.86
CA SER A 117 20.72 4.97 -7.22
C SER A 117 20.30 3.75 -6.42
N VAL A 118 21.22 2.83 -6.16
CA VAL A 118 20.96 1.73 -5.23
C VAL A 118 20.96 2.28 -3.80
N TYR A 119 19.85 2.12 -3.08
CA TYR A 119 19.75 2.47 -1.67
C TYR A 119 20.39 1.40 -0.81
N VAL A 120 19.98 0.14 -0.98
CA VAL A 120 20.58 -1.02 -0.30
C VAL A 120 20.54 -2.23 -1.23
N TYR A 121 21.58 -3.04 -1.17
CA TYR A 121 21.70 -4.31 -1.86
C TYR A 121 22.15 -5.38 -0.86
N SER A 122 21.68 -6.61 -1.07
CA SER A 122 22.16 -7.80 -0.36
C SER A 122 22.10 -8.99 -1.30
N ASN A 123 23.13 -9.83 -1.30
CA ASN A 123 23.12 -11.09 -2.03
C ASN A 123 22.15 -12.13 -1.42
N GLN A 124 21.61 -11.85 -0.23
CA GLN A 124 20.61 -12.68 0.43
C GLN A 124 19.18 -12.29 0.08
N PHE A 125 18.96 -11.16 -0.61
CA PHE A 125 17.63 -10.78 -1.05
C PHE A 125 17.13 -11.73 -2.14
N ASN A 126 15.88 -12.18 -2.02
CA ASN A 126 15.22 -13.00 -3.03
C ASN A 126 14.68 -12.13 -4.15
N GLN A 127 13.65 -11.34 -3.88
CA GLN A 127 12.95 -10.42 -4.77
C GLN A 127 12.23 -9.37 -3.91
N PRO A 128 12.88 -8.29 -3.46
CA PRO A 128 12.23 -7.28 -2.63
C PRO A 128 10.93 -6.80 -3.29
N ASN A 129 9.82 -6.86 -2.54
CA ASN A 129 8.48 -6.78 -3.13
C ASN A 129 7.63 -5.60 -2.62
N ASP A 130 7.32 -5.53 -1.33
CA ASP A 130 6.66 -4.35 -0.73
C ASP A 130 7.45 -3.87 0.49
N LEU A 131 7.27 -2.61 0.84
CA LEU A 131 7.92 -1.96 1.98
C LEU A 131 6.87 -1.38 2.93
N CYS A 132 7.23 -1.27 4.19
CA CYS A 132 6.62 -0.29 5.09
C CYS A 132 7.71 0.43 5.89
N ILE A 133 7.51 1.70 6.17
CA ILE A 133 8.53 2.57 6.79
C ILE A 133 7.96 3.08 8.10
N ASN A 134 8.72 2.91 9.19
CA ASN A 134 8.31 3.41 10.50
C ASN A 134 8.68 4.90 10.71
N ARG A 135 8.23 5.49 11.81
CA ARG A 135 8.54 6.90 12.18
C ARG A 135 10.03 7.17 12.40
N LYS A 136 10.87 6.15 12.55
CA LYS A 136 12.32 6.24 12.69
C LYS A 136 13.05 6.07 11.35
N ASP A 137 12.33 6.04 10.23
CA ASP A 137 12.84 5.74 8.88
C ASP A 137 13.50 4.37 8.74
N GLN A 138 13.23 3.42 9.64
CA GLN A 138 13.56 2.01 9.40
C GLN A 138 12.55 1.44 8.41
N ILE A 139 13.06 0.70 7.43
CA ILE A 139 12.25 0.07 6.39
C ILE A 139 12.06 -1.39 6.80
N PHE A 140 10.84 -1.90 6.72
CA PHE A 140 10.54 -3.32 6.77
C PHE A 140 10.16 -3.76 5.36
N ALA A 141 10.77 -4.84 4.87
CA ALA A 141 10.59 -5.32 3.51
C ALA A 141 10.12 -6.78 3.51
N SER A 142 9.13 -7.08 2.68
CA SER A 142 8.83 -8.45 2.27
C SER A 142 9.71 -8.85 1.08
N ASP A 143 10.12 -10.12 1.06
CA ASP A 143 11.11 -10.60 0.12
C ASP A 143 10.79 -12.04 -0.35
N PRO A 144 9.73 -12.19 -1.18
CA PRO A 144 9.29 -13.48 -1.70
C PRO A 144 10.33 -14.14 -2.60
N LYS A 145 10.24 -15.46 -2.66
CA LYS A 145 10.88 -16.31 -3.65
C LYS A 145 9.80 -17.12 -4.36
N TRP A 146 9.20 -16.49 -5.38
CA TRP A 146 8.06 -17.04 -6.12
C TRP A 146 8.33 -18.44 -6.70
N ALA A 147 9.56 -18.71 -7.17
CA ALA A 147 9.93 -20.01 -7.72
C ALA A 147 9.77 -21.20 -6.74
N SER A 148 9.86 -20.93 -5.43
CA SER A 148 9.72 -21.94 -4.37
C SER A 148 8.52 -21.70 -3.44
N ASN A 149 7.65 -20.73 -3.77
CA ASN A 149 6.53 -20.30 -2.93
C ASN A 149 6.92 -20.04 -1.46
N SER A 150 8.10 -19.47 -1.26
CA SER A 150 8.67 -19.15 0.05
C SER A 150 9.02 -17.67 0.15
N GLY A 151 9.50 -17.21 1.30
CA GLY A 151 9.81 -15.80 1.51
C GLY A 151 10.47 -15.53 2.85
N GLN A 152 10.78 -14.26 3.07
CA GLN A 152 11.47 -13.77 4.26
C GLN A 152 11.14 -12.30 4.52
N ILE A 153 11.47 -11.82 5.71
CA ILE A 153 11.25 -10.43 6.15
C ILE A 153 12.58 -9.79 6.51
N TRP A 154 12.78 -8.56 6.08
CA TRP A 154 13.95 -7.76 6.42
C TRP A 154 13.57 -6.49 7.15
N ARG A 155 14.48 -6.00 8.00
CA ARG A 155 14.57 -4.59 8.40
C ARG A 155 15.78 -3.97 7.74
N ILE A 156 15.67 -2.78 7.18
CA ILE A 156 16.80 -1.98 6.71
C ILE A 156 16.89 -0.76 7.61
N ASP A 157 18.00 -0.67 8.34
CA ASP A 157 18.25 0.44 9.25
C ASP A 157 18.65 1.71 8.50
N THR A 158 18.63 2.86 9.18
CA THR A 158 18.89 4.18 8.56
C THR A 158 20.34 4.35 8.05
N ASN A 159 21.26 3.52 8.54
CA ASN A 159 22.61 3.36 8.01
C ASN A 159 22.69 2.44 6.78
N ARG A 160 21.52 2.01 6.25
CA ARG A 160 21.34 1.15 5.08
C ARG A 160 21.84 -0.28 5.26
N ILE A 161 21.93 -0.75 6.51
CA ILE A 161 22.27 -2.14 6.81
C ILE A 161 20.99 -2.99 6.81
N PRO A 162 20.89 -4.02 5.95
CA PRO A 162 19.79 -4.97 6.01
C PRO A 162 20.02 -6.01 7.13
N VAL A 163 18.98 -6.26 7.91
CA VAL A 163 18.92 -7.22 9.01
C VAL A 163 17.79 -8.19 8.70
N LEU A 164 18.13 -9.48 8.59
CA LEU A 164 17.14 -10.54 8.39
C LEU A 164 16.33 -10.69 9.68
N LEU A 165 15.01 -10.59 9.57
CA LEU A 165 14.11 -10.66 10.71
C LEU A 165 13.44 -12.03 10.85
N GLU A 166 13.10 -12.68 9.73
CA GLU A 166 12.43 -13.98 9.70
C GLU A 166 12.72 -14.70 8.39
N THR A 167 12.89 -16.02 8.46
CA THR A 167 13.11 -16.93 7.32
C THR A 167 11.98 -17.95 7.22
N ASP A 168 12.08 -18.86 6.24
CA ASP A 168 11.20 -20.04 6.12
C ASP A 168 9.71 -19.71 6.13
N MET A 169 9.36 -18.54 5.59
CA MET A 169 7.97 -18.15 5.36
C MET A 169 7.47 -18.69 4.03
N GLY A 170 6.15 -18.69 3.85
CA GLY A 170 5.50 -18.76 2.55
C GLY A 170 5.81 -17.54 1.68
N THR A 171 5.08 -17.36 0.58
CA THR A 171 5.31 -16.28 -0.39
C THR A 171 4.97 -14.90 0.20
N THR A 172 5.90 -14.31 0.97
CA THR A 172 5.71 -13.02 1.66
C THR A 172 5.38 -11.92 0.67
N ASN A 173 4.37 -11.10 0.94
CA ASN A 173 3.97 -10.05 0.00
C ASN A 173 3.59 -8.74 0.72
N GLY A 174 2.31 -8.47 0.99
CA GLY A 174 1.92 -7.25 1.69
C GLY A 174 2.59 -7.17 3.06
N ILE A 175 3.16 -6.00 3.40
CA ILE A 175 3.80 -5.74 4.69
C ILE A 175 3.34 -4.39 5.23
N GLU A 176 2.93 -4.34 6.49
CA GLU A 176 2.38 -3.12 7.07
C GLU A 176 2.51 -3.06 8.59
N LEU A 177 2.92 -1.92 9.11
CA LEU A 177 2.88 -1.63 10.54
C LEU A 177 1.48 -1.18 10.98
N SER A 178 1.06 -1.61 12.16
CA SER A 178 -0.08 -1.01 12.87
C SER A 178 0.11 0.51 13.09
N PRO A 179 -0.95 1.29 13.35
CA PRO A 179 -0.85 2.74 13.52
C PRO A 179 0.10 3.19 14.64
N ASN A 180 0.21 2.40 15.70
CA ASN A 180 1.13 2.66 16.81
C ASN A 180 2.51 1.99 16.62
N GLU A 181 2.73 1.31 15.49
CA GLU A 181 3.97 0.63 15.10
C GLU A 181 4.43 -0.49 16.03
N LYS A 182 3.55 -0.97 16.92
CA LYS A 182 3.88 -2.07 17.85
C LYS A 182 3.64 -3.45 17.27
N ILE A 183 2.90 -3.52 16.17
CA ILE A 183 2.59 -4.75 15.44
C ILE A 183 3.02 -4.60 13.98
N LEU A 184 3.73 -5.59 13.46
CA LEU A 184 4.03 -5.76 12.04
C LEU A 184 3.13 -6.87 11.47
N TYR A 185 2.40 -6.57 10.42
CA TYR A 185 1.63 -7.54 9.63
C TYR A 185 2.39 -7.91 8.37
N VAL A 186 2.45 -9.19 8.05
CA VAL A 186 2.97 -9.71 6.77
C VAL A 186 2.06 -10.81 6.28
N ASN A 187 1.68 -10.76 5.01
CA ASN A 187 0.90 -11.83 4.41
C ASN A 187 1.73 -12.75 3.52
N GLU A 188 1.22 -13.95 3.32
CA GLU A 188 1.75 -14.96 2.41
C GLU A 188 0.74 -15.19 1.29
N SER A 189 1.05 -14.71 0.07
CA SER A 189 0.11 -14.67 -1.05
C SER A 189 -0.47 -16.04 -1.39
N VAL A 190 0.39 -17.06 -1.47
CA VAL A 190 0.00 -18.40 -1.93
C VAL A 190 -0.60 -19.22 -0.79
N GLN A 191 -0.08 -19.05 0.43
CA GLN A 191 -0.52 -19.77 1.62
C GLN A 191 -1.78 -19.18 2.25
N ARG A 192 -2.17 -17.96 1.85
CA ARG A 192 -3.42 -17.29 2.26
C ARG A 192 -3.48 -17.08 3.77
N LYS A 193 -2.32 -16.79 4.36
CA LYS A 193 -2.16 -16.45 5.77
C LYS A 193 -1.65 -15.03 5.94
N ILE A 194 -2.12 -14.37 6.98
CA ILE A 194 -1.60 -13.10 7.47
C ILE A 194 -1.03 -13.39 8.84
N TRP A 195 0.25 -13.10 9.01
CA TRP A 195 0.96 -13.19 10.27
C TRP A 195 1.05 -11.81 10.90
N LYS A 196 1.08 -11.78 12.24
CA LYS A 196 1.45 -10.59 13.01
C LYS A 196 2.62 -10.90 13.92
N TYR A 197 3.43 -9.88 14.17
CA TYR A 197 4.56 -9.91 15.09
C TYR A 197 4.50 -8.69 16.00
N GLU A 198 4.95 -8.86 17.24
CA GLU A 198 5.27 -7.73 18.12
C GLU A 198 6.57 -7.07 17.68
N VAL A 199 6.61 -5.74 17.70
CA VAL A 199 7.76 -4.93 17.31
C VAL A 199 8.29 -4.18 18.52
N ASP A 200 9.56 -4.39 18.86
CA ASP A 200 10.23 -3.68 19.95
C ASP A 200 10.69 -2.27 19.54
N GLU A 201 11.24 -1.50 20.48
CA GLU A 201 11.72 -0.14 20.22
C GLU A 201 12.88 -0.06 19.22
N LYS A 202 13.63 -1.15 19.05
CA LYS A 202 14.73 -1.26 18.08
C LYS A 202 14.24 -1.70 16.71
N GLY A 203 12.98 -2.11 16.57
CA GLY A 203 12.39 -2.64 15.35
C GLY A 203 12.66 -4.14 15.17
N ASN A 204 13.03 -4.88 16.22
CA ASN A 204 13.09 -6.34 16.14
C ASN A 204 11.67 -6.91 16.26
N ILE A 205 11.45 -8.06 15.66
CA ILE A 205 10.16 -8.74 15.67
C ILE A 205 10.19 -9.97 16.59
N SER A 206 9.06 -10.27 17.21
CA SER A 206 8.88 -11.46 18.04
C SER A 206 7.42 -11.90 18.09
N ASN A 207 7.11 -12.99 18.79
CA ASN A 207 5.74 -13.47 19.02
C ASN A 207 4.92 -13.60 17.73
N LYS A 208 5.42 -14.38 16.77
CA LYS A 208 4.72 -14.69 15.52
C LYS A 208 3.38 -15.36 15.82
N GLN A 209 2.30 -14.76 15.35
CA GLN A 209 0.94 -15.27 15.53
C GLN A 209 0.16 -15.22 14.23
N LEU A 210 -0.64 -16.25 13.97
CA LEU A 210 -1.60 -16.22 12.88
C LEU A 210 -2.64 -15.14 13.21
N PHE A 211 -2.78 -14.17 12.32
CA PHE A 211 -3.72 -13.08 12.46
C PHE A 211 -5.04 -13.37 11.73
N ALA A 212 -4.94 -13.83 10.49
CA ALA A 212 -6.08 -14.22 9.68
C ALA A 212 -5.66 -15.23 8.61
N GLU A 213 -6.61 -16.07 8.18
CA GLU A 213 -6.44 -17.02 7.09
C GLU A 213 -7.73 -17.06 6.27
N PHE A 214 -7.60 -17.27 4.96
CA PHE A 214 -8.74 -17.42 4.07
C PHE A 214 -8.61 -18.69 3.23
N PRO A 215 -9.73 -19.40 2.97
CA PRO A 215 -9.67 -20.67 2.24
C PRO A 215 -9.45 -20.49 0.73
N ASP A 216 -9.61 -19.28 0.19
CA ASP A 216 -9.71 -18.98 -1.23
C ASP A 216 -8.81 -17.80 -1.64
N PHE A 217 -8.43 -17.72 -2.93
CA PHE A 217 -7.72 -16.59 -3.56
C PHE A 217 -6.40 -16.11 -2.89
N GLY A 218 -5.61 -15.32 -3.61
CA GLY A 218 -4.35 -14.80 -3.09
C GLY A 218 -4.53 -13.57 -2.21
N PHE A 219 -3.46 -13.20 -1.51
CA PHE A 219 -3.27 -11.87 -0.95
C PHE A 219 -2.20 -11.11 -1.69
N ASP A 220 -2.23 -9.79 -1.57
CA ASP A 220 -1.21 -8.92 -2.14
C ASP A 220 -0.98 -7.72 -1.20
N GLY A 221 -1.00 -6.47 -1.66
CA GLY A 221 -0.80 -5.29 -0.81
C GLY A 221 -1.75 -5.15 0.39
N MET A 222 -1.24 -4.53 1.47
CA MET A 222 -2.00 -4.22 2.69
C MET A 222 -1.72 -2.81 3.23
N LYS A 223 -2.71 -2.16 3.85
CA LYS A 223 -2.57 -0.88 4.57
C LYS A 223 -3.52 -0.76 5.76
N CYS A 224 -3.12 -0.03 6.80
CA CYS A 224 -3.98 0.24 7.97
C CYS A 224 -4.71 1.58 7.88
N ASP A 225 -5.93 1.61 8.42
CA ASP A 225 -6.60 2.85 8.81
C ASP A 225 -6.20 3.32 10.22
N LYS A 226 -6.67 4.50 10.65
CA LYS A 226 -6.40 5.06 11.99
C LYS A 226 -6.95 4.26 13.17
N ALA A 227 -7.99 3.46 12.94
CA ALA A 227 -8.56 2.60 13.97
C ALA A 227 -7.81 1.26 14.09
N GLY A 228 -6.83 1.02 13.21
CA GLY A 228 -6.07 -0.22 13.16
C GLY A 228 -6.76 -1.32 12.37
N ASN A 229 -7.81 -1.00 11.59
CA ASN A 229 -8.35 -1.97 10.65
C ASN A 229 -7.36 -2.17 9.51
N LEU A 230 -7.12 -3.43 9.15
CA LEU A 230 -6.21 -3.82 8.09
C LEU A 230 -6.99 -4.04 6.79
N TYR A 231 -6.66 -3.27 5.75
CA TYR A 231 -7.22 -3.41 4.42
C TYR A 231 -6.27 -4.29 3.59
N VAL A 232 -6.81 -5.35 2.99
CA VAL A 232 -6.04 -6.41 2.32
C VAL A 232 -6.57 -6.60 0.90
N ALA A 233 -5.70 -6.47 -0.09
CA ALA A 233 -6.03 -6.82 -1.47
C ALA A 233 -6.17 -8.34 -1.62
N ARG A 234 -7.34 -8.80 -2.09
CA ARG A 234 -7.64 -10.22 -2.35
C ARG A 234 -7.45 -10.53 -3.83
N TRP A 235 -6.20 -10.72 -4.23
CA TRP A 235 -5.83 -11.00 -5.62
C TRP A 235 -6.59 -12.21 -6.19
N GLY A 236 -7.22 -12.02 -7.35
CA GLY A 236 -8.09 -13.00 -8.02
C GLY A 236 -9.55 -12.96 -7.58
N LYS A 237 -9.85 -12.47 -6.36
CA LYS A 237 -11.23 -12.32 -5.86
C LYS A 237 -11.86 -11.00 -6.31
N GLY A 238 -11.06 -9.95 -6.44
CA GLY A 238 -11.52 -8.60 -6.80
C GLY A 238 -12.22 -7.88 -5.65
N VAL A 239 -11.70 -8.04 -4.45
CA VAL A 239 -12.21 -7.33 -3.26
C VAL A 239 -11.06 -6.79 -2.43
N ILE A 240 -11.29 -5.67 -1.74
CA ILE A 240 -10.49 -5.29 -0.57
C ILE A 240 -11.20 -5.83 0.67
N ALA A 241 -10.58 -6.77 1.36
CA ALA A 241 -11.05 -7.25 2.66
C ALA A 241 -10.60 -6.29 3.76
N VAL A 242 -11.51 -5.91 4.65
CA VAL A 242 -11.22 -5.06 5.81
C VAL A 242 -11.32 -5.93 7.05
N LEU A 243 -10.21 -6.07 7.77
CA LEU A 243 -10.10 -6.85 9.00
C LEU A 243 -10.02 -5.89 10.19
N THR A 244 -10.70 -6.22 11.28
CA THR A 244 -10.57 -5.52 12.56
C THR A 244 -9.19 -5.78 13.19
N PRO A 245 -8.76 -5.00 14.21
CA PRO A 245 -7.48 -5.23 14.90
C PRO A 245 -7.33 -6.61 15.56
N ASP A 246 -8.43 -7.35 15.77
CA ASP A 246 -8.44 -8.73 16.27
C ASP A 246 -8.56 -9.79 15.15
N GLY A 247 -8.47 -9.39 13.88
CA GLY A 247 -8.41 -10.31 12.73
C GLY A 247 -9.77 -10.74 12.16
N LYS A 248 -10.88 -10.18 12.66
CA LYS A 248 -12.22 -10.52 12.16
C LYS A 248 -12.52 -9.77 10.87
N LEU A 249 -13.13 -10.45 9.91
CA LEU A 249 -13.62 -9.82 8.69
C LEU A 249 -14.76 -8.84 9.01
N LEU A 250 -14.51 -7.56 8.79
CA LEU A 250 -15.49 -6.49 8.95
C LEU A 250 -16.30 -6.27 7.67
N ARG A 251 -15.64 -6.35 6.51
CA ARG A 251 -16.25 -6.04 5.21
C ARG A 251 -15.40 -6.59 4.06
N GLU A 252 -16.05 -6.94 2.96
CA GLU A 252 -15.40 -7.02 1.64
C GLU A 252 -15.93 -5.89 0.75
N ILE A 253 -15.02 -5.18 0.09
CA ILE A 253 -15.32 -4.04 -0.79
C ILE A 253 -15.09 -4.51 -2.22
N PRO A 254 -16.15 -4.76 -3.01
CA PRO A 254 -16.00 -5.26 -4.37
C PRO A 254 -15.42 -4.20 -5.30
N LEU A 255 -14.51 -4.65 -6.15
CA LEU A 255 -13.87 -3.91 -7.24
C LEU A 255 -14.43 -4.43 -8.57
N LYS A 256 -14.21 -3.69 -9.67
CA LYS A 256 -14.57 -4.19 -11.00
C LYS A 256 -13.55 -5.21 -11.49
N GLY A 257 -12.25 -4.93 -11.31
CA GLY A 257 -11.19 -5.89 -11.60
C GLY A 257 -11.05 -6.97 -10.52
N LYS A 258 -10.42 -8.09 -10.90
CA LYS A 258 -10.23 -9.28 -10.07
C LYS A 258 -8.81 -9.40 -9.52
N GLN A 259 -7.82 -8.93 -10.26
CA GLN A 259 -6.41 -8.99 -9.85
C GLN A 259 -5.99 -7.69 -9.16
N CYS A 260 -6.66 -7.36 -8.05
CA CYS A 260 -6.28 -6.22 -7.21
C CYS A 260 -4.95 -6.50 -6.50
N SER A 261 -3.97 -5.66 -6.78
CA SER A 261 -2.57 -5.94 -6.47
C SER A 261 -2.11 -5.14 -5.25
N ASN A 262 -2.43 -3.85 -5.16
CA ASN A 262 -2.07 -3.08 -3.97
C ASN A 262 -3.00 -1.89 -3.75
N LEU A 263 -2.84 -1.20 -2.63
CA LEU A 263 -3.67 -0.07 -2.25
C LEU A 263 -2.94 0.98 -1.43
N VAL A 264 -3.45 2.21 -1.48
CA VAL A 264 -3.02 3.29 -0.61
C VAL A 264 -4.15 4.24 -0.25
N PHE A 265 -4.10 4.79 0.96
CA PHE A 265 -4.99 5.88 1.38
C PHE A 265 -4.47 7.22 0.88
N GLY A 266 -5.38 8.11 0.49
CA GLY A 266 -5.06 9.43 -0.03
C GLY A 266 -6.28 10.35 -0.09
N GLY A 267 -6.16 11.38 -0.91
CA GLY A 267 -7.10 12.50 -0.94
C GLY A 267 -6.87 13.48 0.22
N LYS A 268 -7.53 14.65 0.15
CA LYS A 268 -7.31 15.77 1.08
C LYS A 268 -7.57 15.41 2.56
N ASP A 269 -8.39 14.40 2.82
CA ASP A 269 -8.77 13.96 4.16
C ASP A 269 -8.31 12.52 4.48
N GLY A 270 -7.50 11.90 3.62
CA GLY A 270 -6.99 10.54 3.81
C GLY A 270 -8.04 9.43 3.72
N LYS A 271 -9.26 9.75 3.28
CA LYS A 271 -10.41 8.83 3.24
C LYS A 271 -10.75 8.31 1.83
N THR A 272 -9.88 8.51 0.85
CA THR A 272 -9.99 7.85 -0.45
C THR A 272 -8.95 6.75 -0.50
N VAL A 273 -9.38 5.53 -0.85
CA VAL A 273 -8.47 4.43 -1.13
C VAL A 273 -8.30 4.33 -2.64
N PHE A 274 -7.05 4.16 -3.08
CA PHE A 274 -6.63 3.95 -4.45
C PHE A 274 -6.13 2.52 -4.56
N VAL A 275 -6.58 1.77 -5.56
CA VAL A 275 -6.29 0.34 -5.73
C VAL A 275 -5.74 0.08 -7.12
N THR A 276 -4.58 -0.57 -7.23
CA THR A 276 -4.00 -1.01 -8.49
C THR A 276 -4.56 -2.38 -8.91
N LEU A 277 -4.81 -2.55 -10.21
CA LEU A 277 -5.43 -3.74 -10.79
C LEU A 277 -4.63 -4.24 -11.98
N GLN A 278 -4.04 -5.43 -11.88
CA GLN A 278 -3.16 -6.00 -12.91
C GLN A 278 -3.91 -6.45 -14.16
N ASP A 279 -5.10 -7.04 -13.98
CA ASP A 279 -5.93 -7.54 -15.07
C ASP A 279 -6.48 -6.42 -15.96
N ARG A 280 -6.87 -5.30 -15.34
CA ARG A 280 -7.37 -4.10 -16.05
C ARG A 280 -6.25 -3.12 -16.42
N LYS A 281 -5.06 -3.28 -15.83
CA LYS A 281 -3.92 -2.37 -15.94
C LYS A 281 -4.33 -0.92 -15.67
N ALA A 282 -5.01 -0.74 -14.54
CA ALA A 282 -5.74 0.48 -14.19
C ALA A 282 -5.81 0.69 -12.66
N VAL A 283 -6.32 1.84 -12.26
CA VAL A 283 -6.56 2.21 -10.86
C VAL A 283 -8.05 2.42 -10.62
N GLU A 284 -8.57 1.77 -9.58
CA GLU A 284 -9.89 2.05 -9.01
C GLU A 284 -9.76 2.84 -7.71
N THR A 285 -10.82 3.55 -7.32
CA THR A 285 -10.90 4.27 -6.05
C THR A 285 -12.23 4.07 -5.36
N PHE A 286 -12.24 4.18 -4.04
CA PHE A 286 -13.46 4.26 -3.24
C PHE A 286 -13.24 5.10 -1.98
N ARG A 287 -14.34 5.55 -1.37
CA ARG A 287 -14.31 6.33 -0.12
C ARG A 287 -14.50 5.43 1.10
N VAL A 288 -13.90 5.80 2.22
CA VAL A 288 -14.02 5.09 3.50
C VAL A 288 -14.40 6.04 4.64
N ALA A 289 -14.92 5.49 5.74
CA ALA A 289 -15.32 6.31 6.90
C ALA A 289 -14.10 6.82 7.69
N ILE A 290 -13.06 6.00 7.81
CA ILE A 290 -11.87 6.22 8.64
C ILE A 290 -10.67 6.45 7.73
N ALA A 291 -9.89 7.50 8.01
CA ALA A 291 -8.72 7.83 7.21
C ALA A 291 -7.59 6.80 7.39
N GLY A 292 -6.69 6.72 6.41
CA GLY A 292 -5.47 5.94 6.51
C GLY A 292 -4.58 6.36 7.67
N LYS A 293 -3.78 5.45 8.22
CA LYS A 293 -2.93 5.71 9.41
C LYS A 293 -1.93 6.87 9.27
N LYS A 294 -1.61 7.30 8.04
CA LYS A 294 -0.64 8.37 7.73
C LYS A 294 -1.25 9.77 7.70
N PHE A 295 -2.58 9.90 7.76
CA PHE A 295 -3.31 11.17 7.68
C PHE A 295 -3.75 11.65 9.06
#